data_AF-A0A7J0EDG7-F1
#
_entry.id   AF-A0A7J0EDG7-F1
#
_cell.length_a   1.000
_cell.length_b   1.000
_cell.length_c   1.000
_cell.angle_alpha   90.00
_cell.angle_beta   90.00
_cell.angle_gamma   90.00
#
_symmetry.space_group_name_H-M   'P 1'
#
loop_
_entity.id
_entity.type
_entity.pdbx_description
1 polymer ?
#
loop_
_entity_poly.entity_id
_entity_poly.type
_entity_poly.pdbx_seq_one_letter_code
_entity_poly.pdbx_strand_id
1 'polypeptide(L)'
;MTPAHEKNGILGNGQVIKTVEAGFSVLEVQPKELAELLINRAVDDRPNIEDAVERDNGLSDLIVYGANLTFVDLEGADLYGLEFNGQKPTYVGYKVDGVGEEGLVLVLPGPKDEGKNGKGRKVVTLIMPENQVAELKSELKREFSIA
;
A
#
# COMPACT_ATOMS: atom_id res chain seq x y z
N MET A 1 8.04 6.61 8.78
CA MET A 1 8.96 5.98 7.80
C MET A 1 10.30 5.82 8.52
N THR A 2 10.47 4.71 9.21
CA THR A 2 11.75 4.36 9.85
C THR A 2 12.63 3.75 8.76
N PRO A 3 13.86 4.24 8.54
CA PRO A 3 14.80 3.57 7.66
C PRO A 3 15.10 2.20 8.26
N ALA A 4 14.70 1.13 7.59
CA ALA A 4 15.03 -0.22 8.03
C ALA A 4 16.39 -0.62 7.43
N HIS A 5 17.37 -0.70 8.33
CA HIS A 5 18.67 -1.36 8.23
C HIS A 5 19.67 -0.95 7.13
N GLU A 6 20.74 -0.30 7.61
CA GLU A 6 22.03 -0.18 6.93
C GLU A 6 22.60 -1.57 6.59
N LYS A 7 22.71 -1.88 5.30
CA LYS A 7 23.86 -2.61 4.81
C LYS A 7 24.82 -1.58 4.24
N ASN A 8 25.98 -1.40 4.87
CA ASN A 8 27.11 -0.59 4.40
C ASN A 8 26.94 0.95 4.42
N GLY A 9 26.05 1.51 5.27
CA GLY A 9 25.90 2.97 5.39
C GLY A 9 25.21 3.65 4.20
N ILE A 10 24.64 2.86 3.29
CA ILE A 10 23.80 3.35 2.19
C ILE A 10 22.37 3.42 2.71
N LEU A 11 21.79 4.63 2.70
CA LEU A 11 20.38 4.84 2.95
C LEU A 11 19.59 4.23 1.79
N GLY A 12 18.88 3.13 2.05
CA GLY A 12 18.05 2.45 1.07
C GLY A 12 16.56 2.63 1.35
N ASN A 13 15.74 2.56 0.30
CA ASN A 13 14.30 2.44 0.44
C ASN A 13 13.96 0.99 0.83
N GLY A 14 13.44 0.77 2.04
CA GLY A 14 13.05 -0.55 2.55
C GLY A 14 11.72 -1.09 2.00
N GLN A 15 11.16 -0.45 0.97
CA GLN A 15 9.92 -0.88 0.34
C GLN A 15 10.08 -2.25 -0.33
N VAL A 16 9.02 -3.05 -0.22
CA VAL A 16 8.89 -4.33 -0.92
C VAL A 16 7.89 -4.12 -2.05
N ILE A 17 8.33 -4.38 -3.28
CA ILE A 17 7.51 -4.22 -4.48
C ILE A 17 7.34 -5.61 -5.07
N LYS A 18 6.08 -6.02 -5.22
CA LYS A 18 5.75 -7.30 -5.82
C LYS A 18 4.62 -7.16 -6.81
N THR A 19 4.71 -7.92 -7.89
CA THR A 19 3.65 -8.05 -8.88
C THR A 19 3.04 -9.45 -8.80
N VAL A 20 1.73 -9.52 -8.95
CA VAL A 20 0.99 -10.76 -9.09
C VAL A 20 0.18 -10.72 -10.37
N GLU A 21 0.19 -11.83 -11.11
CA GLU A 21 -0.65 -12.01 -12.28
C GLU A 21 -1.66 -13.13 -12.02
N ALA A 22 -2.94 -12.83 -12.24
CA ALA A 22 -4.00 -13.81 -12.16
C ALA A 22 -4.22 -14.41 -13.56
N GLY A 23 -3.80 -15.66 -13.76
CA GLY A 23 -4.05 -16.42 -15.00
C GLY A 23 -5.50 -16.93 -15.14
N PHE A 24 -6.44 -16.35 -14.39
CA PHE A 24 -7.85 -16.74 -14.32
C PHE A 24 -8.72 -15.51 -14.07
N SER A 25 -10.03 -15.63 -14.33
CA SER A 25 -10.99 -14.55 -14.05
C SER A 25 -11.14 -14.36 -12.54
N VAL A 26 -10.90 -13.14 -12.06
CA VAL A 26 -10.96 -12.80 -10.61
C VAL A 26 -12.36 -12.45 -10.11
N LEU A 27 -13.36 -12.36 -11.00
CA LEU A 27 -14.71 -11.86 -10.67
C LEU A 27 -15.49 -12.74 -9.68
N GLU A 28 -15.31 -14.06 -9.74
CA GLU A 28 -16.08 -15.03 -8.95
C GLU A 28 -15.20 -15.81 -7.96
N VAL A 29 -13.98 -15.34 -7.72
CA VAL A 29 -12.98 -16.06 -6.94
C VAL A 29 -13.13 -15.72 -5.47
N GLN A 30 -13.06 -16.73 -4.61
CA GLN A 30 -13.18 -16.51 -3.17
C GLN A 30 -11.99 -15.67 -2.67
N PRO A 31 -12.21 -14.73 -1.73
CA PRO A 31 -11.13 -13.89 -1.20
C PRO A 31 -9.93 -14.68 -0.66
N LYS A 32 -10.17 -15.89 -0.14
CA LYS A 32 -9.11 -16.79 0.33
C LYS A 32 -8.17 -17.21 -0.79
N GLU A 33 -8.69 -17.55 -1.97
CA GLU A 33 -7.89 -17.96 -3.12
C GLU A 33 -7.06 -16.80 -3.66
N LEU A 34 -7.62 -15.58 -3.66
CA LEU A 34 -6.86 -14.36 -3.99
C LEU A 34 -5.75 -14.08 -2.97
N ALA A 35 -6.01 -14.28 -1.68
CA ALA A 35 -4.99 -14.14 -0.64
C ALA A 35 -3.88 -15.19 -0.80
N GLU A 36 -4.23 -16.45 -1.10
CA GLU A 36 -3.26 -17.51 -1.39
C GLU A 36 -2.44 -17.18 -2.66
N LEU A 37 -3.06 -16.59 -3.69
CA LEU A 37 -2.36 -16.12 -4.89
C LEU A 37 -1.33 -15.03 -4.54
N LEU A 38 -1.72 -14.03 -3.75
CA LEU A 38 -0.84 -12.94 -3.31
C LEU A 38 0.34 -13.44 -2.47
N ILE A 39 0.12 -14.43 -1.60
CA ILE A 39 1.19 -14.97 -0.74
C ILE A 39 2.15 -15.85 -1.53
N ASN A 40 1.63 -16.72 -2.41
CA ASN A 40 2.40 -17.80 -3.01
C ASN A 40 2.95 -17.47 -4.40
N ARG A 41 2.33 -16.55 -5.15
CA ARG A 41 2.70 -16.26 -6.55
C ARG A 41 3.20 -14.84 -6.79
N ALA A 42 3.23 -13.98 -5.76
CA ALA A 42 3.79 -12.65 -5.90
C ALA A 42 5.29 -12.71 -6.20
N VAL A 43 5.68 -12.14 -7.33
CA VAL A 43 7.06 -12.04 -7.80
C VAL A 43 7.68 -10.79 -7.20
N ASP A 44 8.88 -10.90 -6.63
CA ASP A 44 9.63 -9.76 -6.11
C ASP A 44 10.28 -9.00 -7.28
N ASP A 45 9.89 -7.75 -7.48
CA ASP A 45 10.38 -6.91 -8.60
C ASP A 45 11.64 -6.13 -8.23
N ARG A 46 12.06 -6.15 -6.96
CA ARG A 46 13.25 -5.42 -6.51
C ARG A 46 14.53 -5.78 -7.29
N PRO A 47 14.80 -7.04 -7.67
CA PRO A 47 15.98 -7.34 -8.49
C PRO A 47 15.95 -6.63 -9.85
N ASN A 48 14.79 -6.53 -10.49
CA ASN A 48 14.64 -5.83 -11.77
C ASN A 48 14.84 -4.31 -11.60
N ILE A 49 14.39 -3.78 -10.47
CA ILE A 49 14.57 -2.36 -10.08
C ILE A 49 16.05 -2.07 -9.80
N GLU A 50 16.72 -2.92 -9.02
CA GLU A 50 18.15 -2.83 -8.72
C GLU A 50 18.97 -2.87 -10.02
N ASP A 51 18.72 -3.85 -10.90
CA ASP A 51 19.38 -3.95 -12.21
C ASP A 51 19.18 -2.70 -13.07
N ALA A 52 17.98 -2.10 -13.05
CA ALA A 52 17.68 -0.89 -13.82
C ALA A 52 18.41 0.34 -13.27
N VAL A 53 18.47 0.49 -11.94
CA VAL A 53 19.17 1.57 -11.25
C VAL A 53 20.69 1.44 -11.43
N GLU A 54 21.23 0.21 -11.34
CA GLU A 54 22.65 -0.07 -11.56
C GLU A 54 23.09 0.25 -12.99
N ARG A 55 22.27 -0.07 -14.01
CA ARG A 55 22.56 0.26 -15.41
C ARG A 55 22.73 1.77 -15.66
N ASP A 56 22.13 2.60 -14.82
CA ASP A 56 22.26 4.06 -14.88
C ASP A 56 23.22 4.61 -13.82
N ASN A 57 24.07 3.77 -13.23
CA ASN A 57 25.01 4.12 -12.17
C ASN A 57 24.35 4.81 -10.96
N GLY A 58 23.07 4.52 -10.70
CA GLY A 58 22.31 5.14 -9.61
C GLY A 58 22.01 6.62 -9.80
N LEU A 59 22.09 7.16 -11.02
CA LEU A 59 21.84 8.58 -11.29
C LEU A 59 20.34 8.91 -11.45
N SER A 60 19.54 7.97 -11.93
CA SER A 60 18.09 8.17 -12.11
C SER A 60 17.29 7.80 -10.88
N ASP A 61 16.32 8.65 -10.57
CA ASP A 61 15.18 8.29 -9.75
C ASP A 61 14.29 7.31 -10.53
N LEU A 62 14.03 6.12 -9.97
CA LEU A 62 13.10 5.17 -10.56
C LEU A 62 11.68 5.43 -10.05
N ILE A 63 10.78 5.74 -10.98
CA ILE A 63 9.33 5.82 -10.71
C ILE A 63 8.70 4.51 -11.15
N VAL A 64 8.13 3.77 -10.20
CA VAL A 64 7.35 2.57 -10.49
C VAL A 64 5.89 2.97 -10.66
N TYR A 65 5.35 2.79 -11.86
CA TYR A 65 3.93 2.94 -12.11
C TYR A 65 3.20 1.67 -11.67
N GLY A 66 2.08 1.86 -10.98
CA GLY A 66 1.21 0.77 -10.56
C GLY A 66 0.67 -0.03 -11.76
N ALA A 67 0.28 -1.29 -11.48
CA ALA A 67 -0.40 -2.13 -12.45
C ALA A 67 -1.91 -1.82 -12.50
N ASN A 68 -2.70 -2.75 -13.06
CA ASN A 68 -4.16 -2.67 -13.12
C ASN A 68 -4.85 -2.58 -11.73
N LEU A 69 -4.19 -2.83 -10.62
CA LEU A 69 -4.71 -2.48 -9.30
C LEU A 69 -3.53 -2.41 -8.35
N THR A 70 -3.36 -1.26 -7.71
CA THR A 70 -2.20 -1.05 -6.84
C THR A 70 -2.62 -1.13 -5.38
N PHE A 71 -1.89 -1.94 -4.60
CA PHE A 71 -2.04 -2.02 -3.15
C PHE A 71 -0.80 -1.45 -2.49
N VAL A 72 -0.99 -0.46 -1.61
CA VAL A 72 0.10 0.15 -0.84
C VAL A 72 -0.21 -0.01 0.63
N ASP A 73 0.61 -0.81 1.31
CA ASP A 73 0.53 -1.00 2.76
C ASP A 73 1.54 -0.11 3.48
N LEU A 74 1.03 0.91 4.17
CA LEU A 74 1.80 1.80 5.03
C LEU A 74 1.50 1.58 6.51
N GLU A 75 0.90 0.46 6.92
CA GLU A 75 0.54 0.23 8.32
C GLU A 75 1.74 0.27 9.28
N GLY A 76 2.92 -0.11 8.78
CA GLY A 76 4.19 -0.03 9.51
C GLY A 76 4.80 1.37 9.57
N ALA A 77 4.23 2.36 8.87
CA ALA A 77 4.75 3.71 8.87
C ALA A 77 4.42 4.42 10.20
N ASP A 78 5.45 4.87 10.91
CA ASP A 78 5.26 5.64 12.15
C ASP A 78 4.87 7.11 11.88
N LEU A 79 3.63 7.30 11.42
CA LEU A 79 3.13 8.62 11.00
C LEU A 79 2.55 9.44 12.15
N TYR A 80 2.14 8.76 13.22
CA TYR A 80 1.69 9.37 14.48
C TYR A 80 2.81 9.46 15.52
N GLY A 81 4.04 9.06 15.17
CA GLY A 81 5.24 9.19 15.99
C GLY A 81 5.90 10.57 15.92
N LEU A 82 5.52 11.39 14.94
CA LEU A 82 5.98 12.78 14.85
C LEU A 82 5.53 13.55 16.10
N GLU A 83 6.45 14.29 16.70
CA GLU A 83 6.18 15.16 17.85
C GLU A 83 6.61 16.59 17.52
N PHE A 84 5.68 17.52 17.67
CA PHE A 84 5.94 18.95 17.48
C PHE A 84 5.47 19.70 18.72
N ASN A 85 6.39 20.35 19.43
CA ASN A 85 6.13 21.02 20.71
C ASN A 85 5.42 20.14 21.76
N GLY A 86 5.81 18.87 21.88
CA GLY A 86 5.17 17.96 22.83
C GLY A 86 3.84 17.37 22.37
N GLN A 87 3.38 17.71 21.16
CA GLN A 87 2.09 17.29 20.65
C GLN A 87 2.25 16.31 19.49
N LYS A 88 1.39 15.30 19.47
CA LYS A 88 1.29 14.31 18.39
C LYS A 88 0.16 14.68 17.43
N PRO A 89 0.24 14.28 16.15
CA PRO A 89 -0.85 14.45 15.20
C PRO A 89 -2.14 13.77 15.69
N THR A 90 -3.26 14.48 15.66
CA THR A 90 -4.60 13.88 15.84
C THR A 90 -5.08 13.20 14.55
N TYR A 91 -4.62 13.72 13.41
CA TYR A 91 -4.95 13.23 12.07
C TYR A 91 -3.74 13.40 11.15
N VAL A 92 -3.54 12.44 10.27
CA VAL A 92 -2.56 12.51 9.17
C VAL A 92 -3.34 12.42 7.86
N GLY A 93 -3.21 13.46 7.04
CA GLY A 93 -3.74 13.48 5.68
C GLY A 93 -2.71 12.96 4.68
N TYR A 94 -3.19 12.37 3.58
CA TYR A 94 -2.34 11.82 2.53
C TYR A 94 -2.79 12.38 1.20
N LYS A 95 -1.82 12.72 0.36
CA LYS A 95 -2.03 13.02 -1.05
C LYS A 95 -1.32 11.94 -1.85
N VAL A 96 -2.02 11.37 -2.81
CA VAL A 96 -1.43 10.46 -3.78
C VAL A 96 -1.60 11.10 -5.15
N ASP A 97 -0.50 11.21 -5.88
CA ASP A 97 -0.47 11.60 -7.28
C ASP A 97 -0.05 10.39 -8.13
N GLY A 98 -0.48 10.33 -9.39
CA GLY A 98 -0.07 9.25 -10.32
C GLY A 98 -0.78 7.92 -10.09
N VAL A 99 -2.04 7.94 -9.64
CA VAL A 99 -2.88 6.73 -9.59
C VAL A 99 -3.25 6.33 -11.02
N GLY A 100 -2.94 5.09 -11.41
CA GLY A 100 -3.31 4.54 -12.72
C GLY A 100 -4.83 4.42 -12.90
N GLU A 101 -5.25 4.09 -14.11
CA GLU A 101 -6.66 4.10 -14.54
C GLU A 101 -7.60 3.24 -13.68
N GLU A 102 -7.08 2.17 -13.09
CA GLU A 102 -7.86 1.16 -12.37
C GLU A 102 -7.83 1.31 -10.84
N GLY A 103 -7.09 2.30 -10.34
CA GLY A 103 -7.16 2.73 -8.95
C GLY A 103 -6.10 2.18 -7.99
N LEU A 104 -6.23 2.62 -6.73
CA LEU A 104 -5.30 2.41 -5.63
C LEU A 104 -6.06 2.06 -4.35
N VAL A 105 -5.57 1.05 -3.64
CA VAL A 105 -5.94 0.72 -2.26
C VAL A 105 -4.78 1.06 -1.35
N LEU A 106 -4.99 2.00 -0.44
CA LEU A 106 -3.99 2.49 0.50
C LEU A 106 -4.37 2.10 1.93
N VAL A 107 -3.52 1.33 2.60
CA VAL A 107 -3.68 0.95 4.01
C VAL A 107 -2.81 1.85 4.87
N LEU A 108 -3.44 2.55 5.80
CA LEU A 108 -2.82 3.58 6.62
C LEU A 108 -2.94 3.25 8.12
N PRO A 109 -1.94 3.64 8.91
CA PRO A 109 -2.10 3.67 10.36
C PRO A 109 -3.15 4.73 10.69
N GLY A 110 -4.06 4.38 11.59
CA GLY A 110 -5.00 5.29 12.20
C GLY A 110 -4.48 5.83 13.54
N PRO A 111 -5.14 6.85 14.09
CA PRO A 111 -4.79 7.38 15.40
C PRO A 111 -4.90 6.27 16.45
N LYS A 112 -3.93 6.23 17.37
CA LYS A 112 -3.97 5.31 18.51
C LYS A 112 -5.05 5.79 19.47
N ASP A 113 -5.91 4.88 19.91
CA ASP A 113 -6.85 5.18 21.00
C ASP A 113 -6.06 5.35 22.29
N GLU A 114 -6.17 6.52 22.91
CA GLU A 114 -5.59 6.77 24.23
C GLU A 114 -6.13 5.72 25.22
N GLY A 115 -5.22 4.96 25.84
CA GLY A 115 -5.56 4.01 26.91
C GLY A 115 -5.73 2.54 26.50
N LYS A 116 -5.54 2.15 25.22
CA LYS A 116 -5.51 0.72 24.84
C LYS A 116 -4.13 0.33 24.30
N ASN A 117 -3.54 -0.72 24.88
CA ASN A 117 -2.36 -1.44 24.35
C ASN A 117 -2.68 -2.23 23.06
N GLY A 118 -3.63 -1.75 22.25
CA GLY A 118 -4.09 -2.39 21.04
C GLY A 118 -3.30 -1.95 19.81
N LYS A 119 -3.32 -2.80 18.77
CA LYS A 119 -2.97 -2.38 17.40
C LYS A 119 -3.80 -1.13 17.09
N GLY A 120 -3.14 -0.05 16.66
CA GLY A 120 -3.83 1.20 16.29
C GLY A 120 -4.93 0.94 15.28
N ARG A 121 -5.90 1.87 15.16
CA ARG A 121 -6.93 1.79 14.12
C ARG A 121 -6.25 1.66 12.76
N LYS A 122 -6.91 0.98 11.80
CA LYS A 122 -6.47 0.96 10.41
C LYS A 122 -7.44 1.77 9.59
N VAL A 123 -6.93 2.56 8.66
CA VAL A 123 -7.73 3.29 7.69
C VAL A 123 -7.41 2.72 6.32
N VAL A 124 -8.43 2.29 5.59
CA VAL A 124 -8.29 1.86 4.20
C VAL A 124 -8.89 2.95 3.31
N THR A 125 -8.07 3.52 2.44
CA THR A 125 -8.49 4.53 1.46
C THR A 125 -8.48 3.90 0.08
N LEU A 126 -9.56 4.09 -0.67
CA LEU A 126 -9.68 3.62 -2.04
C LEU A 126 -9.81 4.83 -2.97
N ILE A 127 -8.99 4.85 -4.02
CA ILE A 127 -9.00 5.88 -5.06
C ILE A 127 -9.27 5.17 -6.39
N MET A 128 -10.39 5.46 -7.04
CA MET A 128 -10.80 4.82 -8.29
C MET A 128 -11.82 5.69 -9.04
N PRO A 129 -12.14 5.38 -10.31
CA PRO A 129 -13.14 6.11 -11.08
C PRO A 129 -14.52 6.15 -10.38
N GLU A 130 -15.22 7.27 -10.50
CA GLU A 130 -16.49 7.51 -9.78
C GLU A 130 -17.56 6.44 -10.05
N ASN A 131 -17.64 5.95 -11.29
CA ASN A 131 -18.56 4.88 -11.66
C ASN A 131 -18.26 3.57 -10.91
N GLN A 132 -16.98 3.23 -10.72
CA GLN A 132 -16.57 2.03 -9.98
C GLN A 132 -16.80 2.18 -8.47
N VAL A 133 -16.69 3.40 -7.92
CA VAL A 133 -16.97 3.66 -6.49
C VAL A 133 -18.42 3.31 -6.13
N ALA A 134 -19.38 3.67 -6.99
CA ALA A 134 -20.79 3.40 -6.74
C ALA A 134 -21.11 1.89 -6.75
N GLU A 135 -20.52 1.16 -7.70
CA GLU A 135 -20.64 -0.30 -7.78
C GLU A 135 -20.01 -0.97 -6.57
N LEU A 136 -18.79 -0.56 -6.18
CA LEU A 136 -18.12 -1.11 -5.01
C LEU A 136 -18.89 -0.88 -3.72
N LYS A 137 -19.46 0.31 -3.52
CA LYS A 137 -20.32 0.57 -2.34
C LYS A 137 -21.52 -0.38 -2.29
N SER A 138 -22.14 -0.62 -3.44
CA SER A 138 -23.27 -1.56 -3.54
C SER A 138 -22.86 -2.99 -3.20
N GLU A 139 -21.68 -3.40 -3.68
CA GLU A 139 -21.08 -4.70 -3.39
C GLU A 139 -20.76 -4.88 -1.90
N LEU A 140 -20.08 -3.89 -1.31
CA LEU A 140 -19.72 -3.90 0.11
C LEU A 140 -20.96 -3.93 1.01
N LYS A 141 -22.03 -3.24 0.61
CA LYS A 141 -23.30 -3.30 1.31
C LYS A 141 -23.95 -4.69 1.20
N ARG A 142 -23.94 -5.28 0.01
CA ARG A 142 -24.58 -6.57 -0.25
C ARG A 142 -23.87 -7.72 0.45
N GLU A 143 -22.55 -7.79 0.33
CA GLU A 143 -21.75 -8.92 0.82
C GLU A 143 -21.37 -8.77 2.30
N PHE A 144 -21.11 -7.54 2.77
CA PHE A 144 -20.53 -7.29 4.10
C PHE A 144 -21.38 -6.39 5.00
N SER A 145 -22.44 -5.74 4.48
CA SER A 145 -23.28 -4.80 5.23
C SER A 145 -22.52 -3.62 5.85
N ILE A 146 -21.46 -3.14 5.18
CA ILE A 146 -20.57 -2.09 5.73
C ILE A 146 -20.57 -0.75 4.96
N ALA A 147 -21.41 -0.60 3.93
CA ALA A 147 -21.47 0.61 3.09
C ALA A 147 -22.91 1.07 2.81
#